data_AF-A0A0U3ANM3-F1
#
_entry.id   AF-A0A0U3ANM3-F1
#
_cell.length_a   1.000
_cell.length_b   1.000
_cell.length_c   1.000
_cell.angle_alpha   90.00
_cell.angle_beta   90.00
_cell.angle_gamma   90.00
#
_symmetry.space_group_name_H-M   'P 1'
#
loop_
_entity.id
_entity.type
_entity.pdbx_description
1 polymer ?
#
loop_
_entity_poly.entity_id
_entity_poly.type
_entity_poly.pdbx_seq_one_letter_code
_entity_poly.pdbx_strand_id
1 'polypeptide(L)'
;MPIPQERENLGYQNFFWDSDAEKIMSGYKPVDMDDKWFIYSENGWVYFVRSWTGHHIFAFQLTGSSAGGAKVVASWVNANKDEYRSPGKEMDIQIINNLIKSRFGIECPA
;
A
#
# COMPACT_ATOMS: atom_id res chain seq x y z
N MET A 1 12.23 10.41 -0.29
CA MET A 1 13.19 9.38 0.15
C MET A 1 13.23 8.27 -0.89
N PRO A 2 14.34 7.54 -1.04
CA PRO A 2 14.38 6.38 -1.92
C PRO A 2 13.51 5.24 -1.37
N ILE A 3 13.09 4.32 -2.24
CA ILE A 3 12.51 3.04 -1.84
C ILE A 3 13.56 2.29 -0.97
N PRO A 4 13.18 1.72 0.19
CA PRO A 4 14.11 1.10 1.11
C PRO A 4 14.81 -0.11 0.48
N GLN A 5 16.10 -0.28 0.79
CA GLN A 5 16.85 -1.47 0.39
C GLN A 5 16.42 -2.68 1.24
N GLU A 6 16.29 -2.48 2.55
CA GLU A 6 15.83 -3.49 3.51
C GLU A 6 14.32 -3.67 3.44
N ARG A 7 13.89 -4.80 2.88
CA ARG A 7 12.47 -5.14 2.68
C ARG A 7 12.24 -6.59 3.03
N GLU A 8 11.11 -6.85 3.65
CA GLU A 8 10.60 -8.19 3.88
C GLU A 8 9.35 -8.43 3.04
N ASN A 9 9.16 -9.67 2.58
CA ASN A 9 7.94 -10.06 1.89
C ASN A 9 6.76 -9.97 2.87
N LEU A 10 5.80 -9.11 2.57
CA LEU A 10 4.64 -8.88 3.42
C LEU A 10 3.59 -9.99 3.28
N GLY A 11 3.52 -10.64 2.11
CA GLY A 11 2.54 -11.69 1.85
C GLY A 11 1.11 -11.18 1.68
N TYR A 12 0.91 -9.87 1.50
CA TYR A 12 -0.39 -9.29 1.20
C TYR A 12 -0.92 -9.82 -0.13
N GLN A 13 -2.16 -10.32 -0.11
CA GLN A 13 -2.88 -10.85 -1.26
C GLN A 13 -4.26 -10.23 -1.30
N ASN A 14 -4.67 -9.75 -2.47
CA ASN A 14 -6.01 -9.24 -2.68
C ASN A 14 -6.34 -9.21 -4.19
N PHE A 15 -7.62 -9.07 -4.49
CA PHE A 15 -8.14 -8.84 -5.83
C PHE A 15 -9.06 -7.62 -5.81
N PHE A 16 -8.86 -6.70 -6.74
CA PHE A 16 -9.65 -5.48 -6.87
C PHE A 16 -10.32 -5.48 -8.24
N TRP A 17 -11.62 -5.16 -8.28
CA TRP A 17 -12.29 -4.89 -9.54
C TRP A 17 -11.72 -3.63 -10.19
N ASP A 18 -11.91 -3.48 -11.51
CA ASP A 18 -11.26 -2.41 -12.28
C ASP A 18 -11.50 -1.02 -11.68
N SER A 19 -12.74 -0.72 -11.27
CA SER A 19 -13.08 0.56 -10.63
C SER A 19 -12.34 0.82 -9.32
N ASP A 20 -12.05 -0.23 -8.56
CA ASP A 20 -11.36 -0.15 -7.27
C ASP A 20 -9.84 -0.10 -7.46
N ALA A 21 -9.32 -0.88 -8.40
CA ALA A 21 -7.92 -0.81 -8.83
C ALA A 21 -7.58 0.60 -9.36
N GLU A 22 -8.45 1.19 -10.19
CA GLU A 22 -8.30 2.55 -10.71
C GLU A 22 -8.24 3.60 -9.59
N LYS A 23 -9.15 3.52 -8.60
CA LYS A 23 -9.11 4.43 -7.44
C LYS A 23 -7.80 4.30 -6.66
N ILE A 24 -7.36 3.07 -6.37
CA ILE A 24 -6.10 2.83 -5.64
C ILE A 24 -4.92 3.37 -6.44
N MET A 25 -4.89 3.13 -7.75
CA MET A 25 -3.82 3.58 -8.64
C MET A 25 -3.80 5.11 -8.81
N SER A 26 -4.94 5.78 -8.67
CA SER A 26 -4.99 7.26 -8.64
C SER A 26 -4.23 7.87 -7.47
N GLY A 27 -3.97 7.08 -6.42
CA GLY A 27 -3.23 7.48 -5.23
C GLY A 27 -4.03 8.42 -4.33
N TYR A 28 -3.38 8.86 -3.26
CA TYR A 28 -3.94 9.75 -2.26
C TYR A 28 -2.88 10.75 -1.81
N LYS A 29 -3.18 12.04 -1.94
CA LYS A 29 -2.35 13.12 -1.43
C LYS A 29 -2.96 13.69 -0.15
N PRO A 30 -2.23 13.70 0.98
CA PRO A 30 -2.72 14.28 2.23
C PRO A 30 -2.95 15.79 2.05
N VAL A 31 -4.04 16.28 2.65
CA VAL A 31 -4.43 17.70 2.60
C VAL A 31 -4.00 18.50 3.84
N ASP A 32 -3.71 17.81 4.94
CA ASP A 32 -3.25 18.40 6.19
C ASP A 32 -2.12 17.57 6.83
N MET A 33 -1.53 18.09 7.91
CA MET A 33 -0.44 17.44 8.64
C MET A 33 -0.89 16.29 9.55
N ASP A 34 -2.19 16.20 9.87
CA ASP A 34 -2.74 15.08 10.64
C ASP A 34 -2.86 13.84 9.77
N ASP A 35 -2.90 14.02 8.45
CA ASP A 35 -2.88 12.92 7.52
C ASP A 35 -1.48 12.33 7.33
N LYS A 36 -1.33 11.20 8.00
CA LYS A 36 -0.09 10.47 8.20
C LYS A 36 0.43 9.74 6.96
N TRP A 37 -0.32 9.71 5.87
CA TRP A 37 -0.03 8.85 4.72
C TRP A 37 -0.15 9.55 3.39
N PHE A 38 0.84 9.32 2.55
CA PHE A 38 0.85 9.61 1.13
C PHE A 38 0.82 8.27 0.37
N ILE A 39 -0.11 8.11 -0.56
CA ILE A 39 -0.24 6.90 -1.37
C ILE A 39 -0.08 7.30 -2.83
N TYR A 40 0.75 6.59 -3.58
CA TYR A 40 0.90 6.85 -5.00
C TYR A 40 1.16 5.55 -5.73
N SER A 41 0.96 5.56 -7.05
CA SER A 41 1.30 4.43 -7.90
C SER A 41 2.34 4.79 -8.94
N GLU A 42 3.20 3.83 -9.26
CA GLU A 42 4.22 3.95 -10.31
C GLU A 42 4.57 2.55 -10.84
N ASN A 43 4.56 2.36 -12.17
CA ASN A 43 4.91 1.09 -12.81
C ASN A 43 4.17 -0.14 -12.25
N GLY A 44 2.87 0.02 -11.93
CA GLY A 44 2.01 -1.02 -11.37
C GLY A 44 2.20 -1.27 -9.87
N TRP A 45 3.15 -0.60 -9.22
CA TRP A 45 3.29 -0.62 -7.77
C TRP A 45 2.45 0.47 -7.12
N VAL A 46 1.89 0.17 -5.96
CA VAL A 46 1.20 1.10 -5.06
C VAL A 46 2.04 1.22 -3.81
N TYR A 47 2.48 2.44 -3.49
CA TYR A 47 3.38 2.74 -2.38
C TYR A 47 2.65 3.49 -1.28
N PHE A 48 2.89 3.10 -0.03
CA PHE A 48 2.37 3.75 1.16
C PHE A 48 3.53 4.42 1.89
N VAL A 49 3.51 5.74 1.96
CA VAL A 49 4.60 6.57 2.45
C VAL A 49 4.14 7.39 3.64
N ARG A 50 4.97 7.52 4.68
CA ARG A 50 4.70 8.46 5.77
C ARG A 50 4.85 9.89 5.26
N SER A 51 3.82 10.72 5.41
CA SER A 51 3.79 12.08 4.86
C SER A 51 4.86 13.01 5.45
N TRP A 52 5.24 12.81 6.73
CA TRP A 52 6.16 13.71 7.44
C TRP A 52 7.64 13.31 7.39
N THR A 53 7.96 12.03 7.17
CA THR A 53 9.36 11.57 6.96
C THR A 53 9.67 11.24 5.51
N GLY A 54 8.64 10.97 4.70
CA GLY A 54 8.79 10.46 3.35
C GLY A 54 9.23 8.99 3.28
N HIS A 55 9.26 8.24 4.38
CA HIS A 55 9.64 6.82 4.38
C HIS A 55 8.57 5.96 3.71
N HIS A 56 8.96 5.14 2.74
CA HIS A 56 8.10 4.09 2.18
C HIS A 56 7.98 2.96 3.18
N ILE A 57 6.77 2.67 3.61
CA ILE A 57 6.51 1.65 4.63
C ILE A 57 6.03 0.37 4.00
N PHE A 58 5.09 0.47 3.07
CA PHE A 58 4.51 -0.68 2.38
C PHE A 58 4.50 -0.45 0.88
N ALA A 59 4.55 -1.53 0.11
CA ALA A 59 4.06 -1.50 -1.25
C ALA A 59 3.48 -2.85 -1.68
N PHE A 60 2.59 -2.79 -2.65
CA PHE A 60 2.15 -3.97 -3.38
C PHE A 60 2.05 -3.69 -4.88
N GLN A 61 2.22 -4.73 -5.69
CA GLN A 61 2.13 -4.64 -7.14
C GLN A 61 0.82 -5.22 -7.63
N LEU A 62 0.10 -4.44 -8.44
CA LEU A 62 -1.10 -4.87 -9.14
C LEU A 62 -0.76 -5.27 -10.57
N THR A 63 -1.37 -6.36 -11.03
CA THR A 63 -1.39 -6.72 -12.45
C THR A 63 -2.81 -7.05 -12.88
N GLY A 64 -3.17 -6.68 -14.10
CA GLY A 64 -4.47 -6.99 -14.67
C GLY A 64 -4.74 -8.50 -14.72
N SER A 65 -6.01 -8.86 -14.58
CA SER A 65 -6.50 -10.22 -14.74
C SER A 65 -7.31 -10.34 -16.03
N SER A 66 -7.20 -11.48 -16.71
CA SER A 66 -7.98 -11.76 -17.92
C SER A 66 -9.49 -11.84 -17.67
N ALA A 67 -9.91 -12.00 -16.41
CA ALA A 67 -11.31 -11.99 -15.99
C ALA A 67 -11.86 -10.58 -15.68
N GLY A 68 -11.09 -9.53 -15.95
CA GLY A 68 -11.33 -8.17 -15.43
C GLY A 68 -10.70 -7.99 -14.05
N GLY A 69 -10.49 -6.74 -13.65
CA GLY A 69 -9.85 -6.39 -12.38
C GLY A 69 -8.33 -6.58 -12.34
N ALA A 70 -7.76 -6.38 -11.16
CA ALA A 70 -6.34 -6.51 -10.87
C ALA A 70 -6.07 -7.34 -9.62
N LYS A 71 -5.02 -8.15 -9.66
CA LYS A 71 -4.57 -8.98 -8.54
C LYS A 71 -3.25 -8.48 -7.97
N VAL A 72 -3.08 -8.63 -6.66
CA VAL A 72 -1.78 -8.42 -6.01
C VAL A 72 -0.85 -9.59 -6.34
N VAL A 73 0.31 -9.32 -6.93
CA VAL A 73 1.31 -10.34 -7.31
C VAL A 73 2.61 -10.27 -6.52
N ALA A 74 2.87 -9.14 -5.88
CA ALA A 74 4.02 -8.95 -5.00
C ALA A 74 3.67 -7.93 -3.93
N SER A 75 4.24 -8.09 -2.74
CA SER A 75 4.11 -7.11 -1.67
C SER A 75 5.31 -7.15 -0.74
N TRP A 76 5.64 -5.99 -0.16
CA TRP A 76 6.72 -5.87 0.79
C TRP A 76 6.43 -4.82 1.85
N VAL A 77 7.11 -4.98 2.98
CA VAL A 77 7.16 -4.02 4.08
C VAL A 77 8.61 -3.59 4.31
N ASN A 78 8.80 -2.34 4.71
CA ASN A 78 10.09 -1.79 5.08
C ASN A 78 10.62 -2.50 6.34
N ALA A 79 11.83 -3.06 6.25
CA ALA A 79 12.47 -3.81 7.33
C ALA A 79 13.52 -3.00 8.09
N ASN A 80 13.81 -1.75 7.66
CA ASN A 80 14.69 -0.85 8.39
C ASN A 80 14.01 -0.39 9.69
N LYS A 81 14.51 -0.87 10.84
CA LYS A 81 13.93 -0.60 12.18
C LYS A 81 14.02 0.85 12.64
N ASP A 82 14.87 1.66 12.02
CA ASP A 82 14.96 3.10 12.30
C ASP A 82 13.89 3.88 11.53
N GLU A 83 13.44 3.36 10.39
CA GLU A 83 12.39 3.97 9.56
C GLU A 83 10.99 3.45 9.92
N TYR A 84 10.88 2.15 10.20
CA TYR A 84 9.63 1.47 10.55
C TYR A 84 9.85 0.30 11.49
N ARG A 85 9.18 0.33 12.64
CA ARG A 85 9.12 -0.81 13.57
C ARG A 85 7.85 -1.59 13.32
N SER A 86 7.92 -2.57 12.40
CA SER A 86 6.79 -3.43 12.08
C SER A 86 6.25 -4.12 13.36
N PRO A 87 4.93 -4.08 13.60
CA PRO A 87 4.26 -4.86 14.64
C PRO A 87 4.04 -6.34 14.26
N GLY A 88 4.43 -6.75 13.04
CA GLY A 88 4.16 -8.07 12.49
C GLY A 88 3.28 -8.00 11.23
N LYS A 89 3.41 -9.01 10.36
CA LYS A 89 2.82 -9.02 9.01
C LYS A 89 1.30 -8.92 9.04
N GLU A 90 0.64 -9.62 9.95
CA GLU A 90 -0.81 -9.61 10.08
C GLU A 90 -1.31 -8.19 10.39
N MET A 91 -0.65 -7.51 11.34
CA MET A 91 -1.03 -6.16 11.72
C MET A 91 -0.67 -5.14 10.64
N ASP A 92 0.44 -5.32 9.93
CA ASP A 92 0.80 -4.51 8.76
C ASP A 92 -0.24 -4.62 7.63
N ILE A 93 -0.73 -5.83 7.35
CA ILE A 93 -1.81 -6.06 6.38
C ILE A 93 -3.09 -5.36 6.83
N GLN A 94 -3.45 -5.42 8.12
CA GLN A 94 -4.60 -4.69 8.63
C GLN A 94 -4.44 -3.17 8.49
N ILE A 95 -3.23 -2.63 8.65
CA ILE A 95 -2.96 -1.21 8.38
C ILE A 95 -3.23 -0.89 6.91
N ILE A 96 -2.74 -1.70 5.97
CA ILE A 96 -3.01 -1.50 4.52
C ILE A 96 -4.50 -1.54 4.23
N ASN A 97 -5.23 -2.54 4.75
CA ASN A 97 -6.68 -2.66 4.57
C ASN A 97 -7.42 -1.42 5.10
N ASN A 98 -7.05 -0.93 6.28
CA ASN A 98 -7.64 0.27 6.87
C ASN A 98 -7.34 1.54 6.06
N LEU A 99 -6.13 1.65 5.48
CA LEU A 99 -5.79 2.76 4.60
C LEU A 99 -6.57 2.70 3.29
N ILE A 100 -6.70 1.53 2.69
CA ILE A 100 -7.49 1.35 1.48
C ILE A 100 -8.96 1.72 1.73
N LYS A 101 -9.54 1.23 2.82
CA LYS A 101 -10.91 1.55 3.22
C LYS A 101 -11.12 3.04 3.48
N SER A 102 -10.27 3.66 4.30
CA SER A 102 -10.43 5.06 4.70
C SER A 102 -10.16 6.06 3.57
N ARG A 103 -9.26 5.74 2.62
CA ARG A 103 -8.86 6.69 1.57
C ARG A 103 -9.57 6.48 0.24
N PHE A 104 -10.01 5.25 -0.05
CA PHE A 104 -10.64 4.92 -1.32
C PHE A 104 -12.07 4.37 -1.18
N GLY A 105 -12.54 4.12 0.06
CA GLY A 105 -13.88 3.58 0.31
C GLY A 105 -14.03 2.12 -0.13
N ILE A 106 -12.93 1.36 -0.22
CA ILE A 106 -12.90 -0.01 -0.71
C ILE A 106 -12.78 -0.97 0.48
N GLU A 107 -13.67 -1.95 0.59
CA GLU A 107 -13.57 -2.98 1.62
C GLU A 107 -12.65 -4.11 1.17
N CYS A 108 -11.61 -4.37 1.95
CA CYS A 108 -10.75 -5.53 1.78
C CYS A 108 -11.22 -6.64 2.73
N PRO A 109 -11.21 -7.91 2.32
CA PRO A 109 -11.42 -9.02 3.24
C PRO A 109 -10.37 -9.01 4.36
N ALA A 110 -10.82 -9.33 5.58
CA ALA A 110 -10.01 -9.33 6.79
C ALA A 110 -9.01 -10.49 6.83
#